data_AF-A0A0R0KH20-F1
#
_entry.id   AF-A0A0R0KH20-F1
#
_cell.length_a   1.000
_cell.length_b   1.000
_cell.length_c   1.000
_cell.angle_alpha   90.00
_cell.angle_beta   90.00
_cell.angle_gamma   90.00
#
_symmetry.space_group_name_H-M   'P 1'
#
loop_
_entity.id
_entity.type
_entity.pdbx_description
1 polymer ?
#
loop_
_entity_poly.entity_id
_entity_poly.type
_entity_poly.pdbx_seq_one_letter_code
_entity_poly.pdbx_strand_id
1 'polypeptide(L)'
;MVGYVTYIDFMNNMGHCNFEVVPKWLFDIFPPLKYFMFHSLHHTQFRTNYLFIPLYDYIYGTTCQNAWSMILTWVYGRTFILEGNRFDKLKLQTWAIPKYIPQYFMQSQKVAINTMIEEAILDVDRKGIKVLSLGLRNQGEDLNINGGLYVSRHPKLKVRVVDGSSLVVAVVLNSFPKGTTQLLLRGKLPKIAYGLAYTLKYRKDCFYHCTSTMLAPCSVENIYSCEDWLPRKIYNECMVHS
;
A
#
# COMPACT_ATOMS: atom_id res chain seq x y z
N MET A 1 0.77 -15.79 -28.18
CA MET A 1 0.85 -14.41 -27.66
C MET A 1 -0.08 -14.17 -26.48
N VAL A 2 -1.41 -14.12 -26.65
CA VAL A 2 -2.38 -13.73 -25.59
C VAL A 2 -2.07 -14.33 -24.21
N GLY A 3 -1.98 -15.66 -24.10
CA GLY A 3 -1.74 -16.34 -22.81
C GLY A 3 -0.43 -15.97 -22.10
N TYR A 4 0.59 -15.46 -22.80
CA TYR A 4 1.81 -14.94 -22.15
C TYR A 4 1.53 -13.59 -21.46
N VAL A 5 0.79 -12.69 -22.12
CA VAL A 5 0.37 -11.41 -21.52
C VAL A 5 -0.53 -11.67 -20.31
N THR A 6 -1.54 -12.54 -20.47
CA THR A 6 -2.44 -12.93 -19.38
C THR A 6 -1.68 -13.57 -18.21
N TYR A 7 -0.67 -14.39 -18.48
CA TYR A 7 0.18 -14.97 -17.44
C TYR A 7 1.03 -13.90 -16.72
N ILE A 8 1.66 -12.98 -17.45
CA ILE A 8 2.46 -11.90 -16.84
C ILE A 8 1.58 -10.96 -16.00
N ASP A 9 0.40 -10.57 -16.49
CA ASP A 9 -0.52 -9.74 -15.69
C ASP A 9 -1.06 -10.48 -14.47
N PHE A 10 -1.33 -11.79 -14.58
CA PHE A 10 -1.72 -12.63 -13.45
C PHE A 10 -0.59 -12.76 -12.40
N MET A 11 0.65 -12.98 -12.84
CA MET A 11 1.83 -13.02 -11.96
C MET A 11 2.11 -11.66 -11.31
N ASN A 12 1.97 -10.56 -12.04
CA ASN A 12 2.08 -9.20 -11.50
C ASN A 12 1.02 -8.92 -10.42
N ASN A 13 -0.23 -9.34 -10.64
CA ASN A 13 -1.28 -9.25 -9.62
C ASN A 13 -1.01 -10.14 -8.39
N MET A 14 -0.35 -11.29 -8.56
CA MET A 14 0.02 -12.17 -7.44
C MET A 14 1.28 -11.71 -6.68
N GLY A 15 2.16 -10.92 -7.30
CA GLY A 15 3.36 -10.34 -6.68
C GLY A 15 3.11 -9.35 -5.53
N HIS A 16 1.84 -9.11 -5.15
CA HIS A 16 1.44 -8.29 -4.01
C HIS A 16 1.08 -9.08 -2.74
N CYS A 17 1.12 -10.42 -2.77
CA CYS A 17 1.05 -11.28 -1.58
C CYS A 17 2.46 -11.69 -1.12
N ASN A 18 2.62 -12.15 0.13
CA ASN A 18 3.82 -12.83 0.66
C ASN A 18 3.40 -13.96 1.62
N PHE A 19 4.28 -14.93 1.91
CA PHE A 19 4.17 -16.04 2.90
C PHE A 19 3.37 -17.33 2.51
N GLU A 20 3.49 -18.38 3.33
CA GLU A 20 3.94 -19.73 2.89
C GLU A 20 3.32 -20.90 3.68
N VAL A 21 3.15 -22.06 3.02
CA VAL A 21 3.50 -23.38 3.60
C VAL A 21 4.03 -24.31 2.49
N VAL A 22 5.25 -24.86 2.61
CA VAL A 22 5.65 -26.11 1.91
C VAL A 22 6.24 -27.13 2.89
N PRO A 23 5.62 -28.32 3.10
CA PRO A 23 6.16 -29.36 3.97
C PRO A 23 7.48 -29.94 3.46
N LYS A 24 8.45 -30.14 4.37
CA LYS A 24 9.82 -30.57 4.02
C LYS A 24 9.89 -31.85 3.18
N TRP A 25 9.05 -32.85 3.48
CA TRP A 25 9.04 -34.17 2.81
C TRP A 25 8.85 -34.09 1.29
N LEU A 26 8.27 -33.01 0.77
CA LEU A 26 8.07 -32.81 -0.66
C LEU A 26 9.40 -32.61 -1.41
N PHE A 27 10.39 -31.99 -0.76
CA PHE A 27 11.74 -31.83 -1.32
C PHE A 27 12.55 -33.13 -1.29
N ASP A 28 12.26 -34.04 -0.35
CA ASP A 28 12.90 -35.35 -0.25
C ASP A 28 12.39 -36.30 -1.34
N ILE A 29 11.11 -36.18 -1.74
CA ILE A 29 10.53 -36.97 -2.85
C ILE A 29 10.93 -36.44 -4.23
N PHE A 30 10.95 -35.11 -4.44
CA PHE A 30 11.32 -34.55 -5.75
C PHE A 30 12.32 -33.39 -5.64
N PRO A 31 13.62 -33.68 -5.45
CA PRO A 31 14.68 -32.66 -5.36
C PRO A 31 14.72 -31.62 -6.49
N PRO A 32 14.36 -31.91 -7.76
CA PRO A 32 14.29 -30.90 -8.83
C PRO A 32 13.29 -29.76 -8.55
N LEU A 33 12.25 -29.98 -7.73
CA LEU A 33 11.27 -28.95 -7.35
C LEU A 33 11.94 -27.69 -6.80
N LYS A 34 13.00 -27.87 -6.00
CA LYS A 34 13.80 -26.80 -5.42
C LYS A 34 14.39 -25.87 -6.49
N TYR A 35 14.86 -26.40 -7.62
CA TYR A 35 15.49 -25.62 -8.68
C TYR A 35 14.47 -24.81 -9.48
N PHE A 36 13.29 -25.38 -9.78
CA PHE A 36 12.20 -24.66 -10.44
C PHE A 36 11.68 -23.51 -9.58
N MET A 37 11.56 -23.68 -8.26
CA MET A 37 11.18 -22.59 -7.35
C MET A 37 12.27 -21.51 -7.23
N PHE A 38 13.56 -21.88 -7.29
CA PHE A 38 14.67 -20.93 -7.17
C PHE A 38 14.81 -19.96 -8.35
N HIS A 39 14.46 -20.38 -9.58
CA HIS A 39 14.68 -19.56 -10.77
C HIS A 39 13.91 -18.22 -10.72
N SER A 40 12.66 -18.25 -10.26
CA SER A 40 11.82 -17.05 -10.11
C SER A 40 12.19 -16.18 -8.90
N LEU A 41 12.93 -16.70 -7.92
CA LEU A 41 13.26 -15.99 -6.66
C LEU A 41 14.51 -15.08 -6.77
N HIS A 42 15.33 -15.24 -7.81
CA HIS A 42 16.73 -14.81 -7.80
C HIS A 42 16.98 -13.27 -7.84
N HIS A 43 15.93 -12.44 -7.81
CA HIS A 43 16.04 -10.98 -7.84
C HIS A 43 15.75 -10.24 -6.52
N THR A 44 15.47 -10.94 -5.40
CA THR A 44 15.36 -10.28 -4.08
C THR A 44 16.08 -11.05 -2.96
N GLN A 45 16.81 -10.33 -2.10
CA GLN A 45 17.69 -10.91 -1.07
C GLN A 45 16.96 -11.32 0.23
N PHE A 46 15.72 -11.84 0.15
CA PHE A 46 15.01 -12.32 1.33
C PHE A 46 15.43 -13.75 1.67
N ARG A 47 16.08 -13.95 2.83
CA ARG A 47 16.55 -15.28 3.25
C ARG A 47 15.44 -16.25 3.70
N THR A 48 14.23 -15.75 3.91
CA THR A 48 12.99 -16.52 4.13
C THR A 48 11.80 -15.73 3.57
N ASN A 49 11.50 -15.90 2.27
CA ASN A 49 10.29 -15.33 1.63
C ASN A 49 9.75 -16.25 0.53
N TYR A 50 9.62 -17.54 0.81
CA TYR A 50 8.30 -18.00 1.24
C TYR A 50 7.11 -17.12 0.80
N LEU A 51 6.39 -17.53 -0.24
CA LEU A 51 5.21 -16.88 -0.82
C LEU A 51 4.53 -17.90 -1.74
N PHE A 52 3.38 -18.41 -1.35
CA PHE A 52 2.31 -19.00 -2.19
C PHE A 52 1.42 -19.87 -1.30
N ILE A 53 0.18 -19.45 -1.05
CA ILE A 53 -0.90 -20.32 -0.53
C ILE A 53 -2.16 -20.21 -1.41
N PRO A 54 -2.75 -19.02 -1.68
CA PRO A 54 -4.14 -18.96 -2.18
C PRO A 54 -4.39 -19.65 -3.52
N LEU A 55 -3.43 -19.62 -4.46
CA LEU A 55 -3.57 -20.32 -5.73
C LEU A 55 -3.29 -21.83 -5.59
N TYR A 56 -2.34 -22.23 -4.74
CA TYR A 56 -2.00 -23.64 -4.55
C TYR A 56 -3.06 -24.36 -3.72
N ASP A 57 -3.59 -23.75 -2.65
CA ASP A 57 -4.74 -24.29 -1.90
C ASP A 57 -5.99 -24.46 -2.78
N TYR A 58 -6.18 -23.58 -3.77
CA TYR A 58 -7.28 -23.66 -4.73
C TYR A 58 -7.08 -24.76 -5.78
N ILE A 59 -5.86 -24.91 -6.30
CA ILE A 59 -5.52 -25.94 -7.31
C ILE A 59 -5.43 -27.34 -6.71
N TYR A 60 -4.89 -27.47 -5.50
CA TYR A 60 -4.67 -28.76 -4.81
C TYR A 60 -5.77 -29.11 -3.79
N GLY A 61 -6.81 -28.29 -3.67
CA GLY A 61 -7.98 -28.56 -2.84
C GLY A 61 -7.76 -28.42 -1.32
N THR A 62 -6.58 -27.98 -0.89
CA THR A 62 -6.26 -27.74 0.54
C THR A 62 -6.89 -26.47 1.11
N THR A 63 -7.67 -25.70 0.32
CA THR A 63 -8.65 -24.73 0.88
C THR A 63 -9.69 -25.44 1.74
N CYS A 64 -9.40 -25.66 3.01
CA CYS A 64 -10.37 -26.08 4.01
C CYS A 64 -11.38 -24.95 4.29
N GLN A 65 -12.39 -24.83 3.42
CA GLN A 65 -13.69 -24.19 3.70
C GLN A 65 -14.50 -24.95 4.77
N ASN A 66 -13.92 -26.00 5.38
CA ASN A 66 -14.39 -26.63 6.61
C ASN A 66 -14.80 -25.52 7.58
N ALA A 67 -16.03 -25.58 8.12
CA ALA A 67 -16.56 -24.55 9.01
C ALA A 67 -15.62 -24.20 10.17
N TRP A 68 -14.77 -25.13 10.60
CA TRP A 68 -13.67 -24.93 11.54
C TRP A 68 -12.74 -23.74 11.24
N SER A 69 -12.35 -23.47 9.99
CA SER A 69 -11.46 -22.33 9.67
C SER A 69 -12.18 -20.99 9.84
N MET A 70 -13.46 -20.94 9.45
CA MET A 70 -14.36 -19.81 9.71
C MET A 70 -14.64 -19.64 11.20
N ILE A 71 -14.91 -20.72 11.94
CA ILE A 71 -15.14 -20.70 13.39
C ILE A 71 -13.89 -20.20 14.12
N LEU A 72 -12.70 -20.72 13.80
CA LEU A 72 -11.45 -20.27 14.42
C LEU A 72 -11.19 -18.78 14.14
N THR A 73 -11.34 -18.32 12.89
CA THR A 73 -11.17 -16.88 12.57
C THR A 73 -12.21 -15.99 13.27
N TRP A 74 -13.43 -16.48 13.48
CA TRP A 74 -14.48 -15.78 14.23
C TRP A 74 -14.23 -15.74 15.75
N VAL A 75 -13.84 -16.88 16.34
CA VAL A 75 -13.57 -17.07 17.77
C VAL A 75 -12.30 -16.35 18.21
N TYR A 76 -11.24 -16.35 17.39
CA TYR A 76 -10.02 -15.60 17.72
C TYR A 76 -10.28 -14.11 17.83
N GLY A 77 -11.14 -13.54 16.96
CA GLY A 77 -11.72 -12.19 17.13
C GLY A 77 -10.75 -11.00 17.28
N ARG A 78 -9.45 -11.24 17.06
CA ARG A 78 -8.32 -10.38 17.42
C ARG A 78 -7.27 -10.42 16.32
N THR A 79 -6.42 -9.41 16.27
CA THR A 79 -5.22 -9.44 15.43
C THR A 79 -4.17 -10.38 16.01
N PHE A 80 -3.55 -11.21 15.18
CA PHE A 80 -2.45 -12.09 15.58
C PHE A 80 -1.17 -11.77 14.80
N ILE A 81 -0.02 -12.10 15.38
CA ILE A 81 1.29 -11.95 14.72
C ILE A 81 1.41 -13.05 13.66
N LEU A 82 1.48 -12.66 12.40
CA LEU A 82 1.75 -13.56 11.27
C LEU A 82 3.26 -13.81 11.12
N GLU A 83 4.08 -12.79 11.36
CA GLU A 83 5.52 -12.83 11.13
C GLU A 83 6.26 -11.85 12.06
N GLY A 84 7.52 -12.13 12.39
CA GLY A 84 8.38 -11.25 13.19
C GLY A 84 9.85 -11.33 12.76
N ASN A 85 10.37 -10.22 12.23
CA ASN A 85 11.71 -10.12 11.66
C ASN A 85 12.64 -9.19 12.45
N ARG A 86 13.95 -9.43 12.34
CA ARG A 86 15.01 -8.56 12.88
C ARG A 86 16.14 -8.40 11.87
N PHE A 87 16.30 -7.20 11.32
CA PHE A 87 17.38 -6.83 10.41
C PHE A 87 18.29 -5.83 11.13
N ASP A 88 19.38 -6.31 11.74
CA ASP A 88 20.30 -5.51 12.57
C ASP A 88 19.54 -4.67 13.61
N LYS A 89 19.47 -3.35 13.44
CA LYS A 89 18.81 -2.39 14.34
C LYS A 89 17.28 -2.31 14.13
N LEU A 90 16.75 -2.84 13.04
CA LEU A 90 15.32 -2.83 12.73
C LEU A 90 14.63 -4.10 13.25
N LYS A 91 13.49 -3.92 13.92
CA LYS A 91 12.55 -4.98 14.30
C LYS A 91 11.22 -4.71 13.59
N LEU A 92 10.70 -5.70 12.89
CA LEU A 92 9.43 -5.62 12.17
C LEU A 92 8.51 -6.76 12.62
N GLN A 93 7.21 -6.54 12.58
CA GLN A 93 6.21 -7.59 12.74
C GLN A 93 5.09 -7.37 11.74
N THR A 94 4.64 -8.46 11.11
CA THR A 94 3.47 -8.50 10.24
C THR A 94 2.32 -9.06 11.06
N TRP A 95 1.23 -8.31 11.19
CA TRP A 95 0.04 -8.73 11.96
C TRP A 95 -1.13 -8.95 11.01
N ALA A 96 -1.86 -10.05 11.19
CA ALA A 96 -3.02 -10.42 10.39
C ALA A 96 -4.33 -10.11 11.12
N ILE A 97 -5.34 -9.70 10.35
CA ILE A 97 -6.73 -9.57 10.81
C ILE A 97 -7.50 -10.77 10.27
N PRO A 98 -8.18 -11.58 11.10
CA PRO A 98 -8.91 -12.77 10.68
C PRO A 98 -10.26 -12.40 10.03
N LYS A 99 -10.22 -11.74 8.86
CA LYS A 99 -11.38 -11.33 8.07
C LYS A 99 -11.16 -11.55 6.58
N TYR A 100 -12.14 -12.17 5.93
CA TYR A 100 -12.16 -12.45 4.49
C TYR A 100 -12.51 -11.19 3.69
N ILE A 101 -12.08 -11.17 2.41
CA ILE A 101 -12.27 -10.03 1.50
C ILE A 101 -13.73 -9.50 1.45
N PRO A 102 -14.79 -10.34 1.35
CA PRO A 102 -16.17 -9.85 1.33
C PRO A 102 -16.59 -9.08 2.59
N GLN A 103 -15.99 -9.39 3.75
CA GLN A 103 -16.34 -8.76 5.03
C GLN A 103 -15.91 -7.28 5.10
N TYR A 104 -14.93 -6.84 4.31
CA TYR A 104 -14.55 -5.43 4.24
C TYR A 104 -15.62 -4.55 3.56
N PHE A 105 -16.50 -5.14 2.75
CA PHE A 105 -17.61 -4.45 2.09
C PHE A 105 -18.90 -4.44 2.94
N MET A 106 -19.03 -5.37 3.90
CA MET A 106 -20.19 -5.46 4.78
C MET A 106 -20.12 -4.40 5.90
N GLN A 107 -21.02 -3.42 5.90
CA GLN A 107 -20.98 -2.30 6.86
C GLN A 107 -20.97 -2.75 8.34
N SER A 108 -21.71 -3.80 8.69
CA SER A 108 -21.71 -4.38 10.05
C SER A 108 -20.36 -5.01 10.43
N GLN A 109 -19.63 -5.57 9.46
CA GLN A 109 -18.29 -6.12 9.68
C GLN A 109 -17.22 -5.03 9.68
N LYS A 110 -17.40 -3.91 8.95
CA LYS A 110 -16.48 -2.75 9.02
C LYS A 110 -16.33 -2.22 10.44
N VAL A 111 -17.42 -2.20 11.23
CA VAL A 111 -17.36 -1.82 12.66
C VAL A 111 -16.40 -2.74 13.42
N ALA A 112 -16.56 -4.06 13.29
CA ALA A 112 -15.69 -5.05 13.93
C ALA A 112 -14.23 -5.01 13.42
N ILE A 113 -14.03 -4.78 12.11
CA ILE A 113 -12.71 -4.58 11.50
C ILE A 113 -12.03 -3.35 12.10
N ASN A 114 -12.75 -2.22 12.20
CA ASN A 114 -12.24 -1.00 12.80
C ASN A 114 -11.87 -1.18 14.27
N THR A 115 -12.70 -1.88 15.06
CA THR A 115 -12.37 -2.21 16.45
C THR A 115 -11.07 -3.01 16.56
N MET A 116 -10.87 -4.06 15.75
CA MET A 116 -9.63 -4.84 15.77
C MET A 116 -8.40 -4.03 15.34
N ILE A 117 -8.54 -3.14 14.35
CA ILE A 117 -7.45 -2.22 13.95
C ILE A 117 -7.12 -1.25 15.09
N GLU A 118 -8.14 -0.70 15.76
CA GLU A 118 -7.99 0.24 16.87
C GLU A 118 -7.35 -0.42 18.11
N GLU A 119 -7.77 -1.65 18.45
CA GLU A 119 -7.13 -2.46 19.49
C GLU A 119 -5.66 -2.76 19.18
N ALA A 120 -5.35 -3.09 17.92
CA ALA A 120 -3.98 -3.35 17.48
C ALA A 120 -3.10 -2.09 17.53
N ILE A 121 -3.61 -0.93 17.08
CA ILE A 121 -2.92 0.37 17.19
C ILE A 121 -2.59 0.67 18.65
N LEU A 122 -3.56 0.50 19.55
CA LEU A 122 -3.37 0.77 20.98
C LEU A 122 -2.40 -0.22 21.65
N ASP A 123 -2.37 -1.49 21.23
CA ASP A 123 -1.40 -2.46 21.75
C ASP A 123 0.03 -2.20 21.23
N VAL A 124 0.15 -1.80 19.96
CA VAL A 124 1.41 -1.38 19.35
C VAL A 124 1.95 -0.08 20.01
N ASP A 125 1.06 0.85 20.40
CA ASP A 125 1.42 2.06 21.18
C ASP A 125 1.91 1.71 22.60
N ARG A 126 1.18 0.85 23.33
CA ARG A 126 1.59 0.35 24.66
C ARG A 126 2.95 -0.35 24.61
N LYS A 127 3.26 -1.05 23.51
CA LYS A 127 4.55 -1.71 23.24
C LYS A 127 5.67 -0.74 22.85
N GLY A 128 5.41 0.57 22.78
CA GLY A 128 6.42 1.61 22.51
C GLY A 128 6.92 1.61 21.06
N ILE A 129 6.17 1.05 20.12
CA ILE A 129 6.55 0.98 18.71
C ILE A 129 6.39 2.36 18.06
N LYS A 130 7.36 2.75 17.23
CA LYS A 130 7.45 4.11 16.67
C LYS A 130 6.53 4.36 15.47
N VAL A 131 6.29 3.35 14.64
CA VAL A 131 5.55 3.45 13.38
C VAL A 131 4.76 2.16 13.15
N LEU A 132 3.53 2.29 12.66
CA LEU A 132 2.65 1.17 12.26
C LEU A 132 2.05 1.45 10.88
N SER A 133 2.37 0.60 9.90
CA SER A 133 1.80 0.67 8.56
C SER A 133 0.52 -0.14 8.44
N LEU A 134 -0.56 0.46 7.94
CA LEU A 134 -1.80 -0.27 7.64
C LEU A 134 -1.67 -1.03 6.30
N GLY A 135 -2.16 -2.28 6.28
CA GLY A 135 -2.25 -3.08 5.04
C GLY A 135 -3.33 -2.56 4.09
N LEU A 136 -3.24 -2.90 2.80
CA LEU A 136 -4.04 -2.29 1.71
C LEU A 136 -5.57 -2.28 1.95
N ARG A 137 -6.14 -3.33 2.57
CA ARG A 137 -7.58 -3.41 2.90
C ARG A 137 -7.96 -2.76 4.23
N ASN A 138 -6.98 -2.49 5.09
CA ASN A 138 -7.15 -1.93 6.44
C ASN A 138 -7.05 -0.40 6.44
N GLN A 139 -6.95 0.23 5.27
CA GLN A 139 -6.72 1.66 5.07
C GLN A 139 -7.76 2.28 4.12
N GLY A 140 -8.96 1.70 4.00
CA GLY A 140 -10.04 2.25 3.18
C GLY A 140 -10.46 3.64 3.65
N GLU A 141 -10.77 4.53 2.72
CA GLU A 141 -11.27 5.88 3.03
C GLU A 141 -12.64 5.79 3.73
N ASP A 142 -13.52 4.98 3.16
CA ASP A 142 -14.84 4.56 3.66
C ASP A 142 -14.81 3.53 4.80
N LEU A 143 -13.61 3.19 5.29
CA LEU A 143 -13.37 2.33 6.45
C LEU A 143 -12.89 3.16 7.64
N ASN A 144 -11.78 3.89 7.49
CA ASN A 144 -11.12 4.61 8.59
C ASN A 144 -10.30 5.83 8.15
N ILE A 145 -10.55 6.38 6.96
CA ILE A 145 -9.86 7.57 6.42
C ILE A 145 -8.33 7.37 6.43
N ASN A 146 -7.86 6.25 5.86
CA ASN A 146 -6.44 5.84 5.87
C ASN A 146 -5.78 5.76 7.27
N GLY A 147 -6.58 5.45 8.30
CA GLY A 147 -6.15 5.44 9.70
C GLY A 147 -6.31 6.77 10.44
N GLY A 148 -6.69 7.86 9.74
CA GLY A 148 -6.95 9.16 10.34
C GLY A 148 -8.05 9.14 11.41
N LEU A 149 -9.00 8.20 11.31
CA LEU A 149 -10.02 7.93 12.33
C LEU A 149 -9.42 7.61 13.72
N TYR A 150 -8.29 6.90 13.78
CA TYR A 150 -7.67 6.51 15.04
C TYR A 150 -6.81 7.63 15.62
N VAL A 151 -6.16 8.42 14.75
CA VAL A 151 -5.38 9.60 15.14
C VAL A 151 -6.27 10.69 15.74
N SER A 152 -7.48 10.88 15.21
CA SER A 152 -8.46 11.84 15.78
C SER A 152 -9.13 11.34 17.06
N ARG A 153 -9.41 10.03 17.18
CA ARG A 153 -9.92 9.41 18.42
C ARG A 153 -8.91 9.42 19.56
N HIS A 154 -7.63 9.20 19.27
CA HIS A 154 -6.57 9.04 20.26
C HIS A 154 -5.45 10.08 20.06
N PRO A 155 -5.71 11.38 20.36
CA PRO A 155 -4.74 12.46 20.16
C PRO A 155 -3.48 12.40 21.06
N LYS A 156 -3.34 11.34 21.87
CA LYS A 156 -2.18 11.05 22.73
C LYS A 156 -1.33 9.86 22.24
N LEU A 157 -1.64 9.28 21.06
CA LEU A 157 -0.82 8.23 20.45
C LEU A 157 0.63 8.70 20.22
N LYS A 158 1.57 7.82 20.53
CA LYS A 158 3.01 7.98 20.30
C LYS A 158 3.45 7.22 19.04
N VAL A 159 2.80 6.10 18.74
CA VAL A 159 2.95 5.38 17.47
C VAL A 159 2.45 6.23 16.30
N ARG A 160 3.25 6.32 15.24
CA ARG A 160 2.83 6.95 13.98
C ARG A 160 2.09 5.92 13.12
N VAL A 161 0.77 6.02 13.06
CA VAL A 161 -0.05 5.28 12.08
C VAL A 161 0.23 5.88 10.70
N VAL A 162 0.55 5.03 9.71
CA VAL A 162 0.85 5.45 8.33
C VAL A 162 0.17 4.54 7.30
N ASP A 163 -0.24 5.11 6.17
CA ASP A 163 -0.70 4.36 4.98
C ASP A 163 0.49 4.11 4.03
N GLY A 164 0.34 3.15 3.11
CA GLY A 164 1.40 2.83 2.13
C GLY A 164 1.82 4.04 1.26
N SER A 165 0.88 4.95 0.96
CA SER A 165 1.17 6.17 0.19
C SER A 165 2.03 7.15 0.97
N SER A 166 1.76 7.32 2.26
CA SER A 166 2.47 8.20 3.19
C SER A 166 3.92 7.77 3.38
N LEU A 167 4.19 6.46 3.36
CA LEU A 167 5.56 5.94 3.34
C LEU A 167 6.30 6.32 2.05
N VAL A 168 5.67 6.19 0.87
CA VAL A 168 6.28 6.63 -0.40
C VAL A 168 6.51 8.14 -0.42
N VAL A 169 5.54 8.94 0.05
CA VAL A 169 5.69 10.40 0.22
C VAL A 169 6.89 10.72 1.13
N ALA A 170 7.03 10.04 2.26
CA ALA A 170 8.17 10.23 3.17
C ALA A 170 9.52 9.82 2.55
N VAL A 171 9.57 8.73 1.77
CA VAL A 171 10.81 8.33 1.06
C VAL A 171 11.20 9.37 0.00
N VAL A 172 10.23 9.86 -0.78
CA VAL A 172 10.46 10.89 -1.81
C VAL A 172 10.90 12.23 -1.19
N LEU A 173 10.27 12.68 -0.10
CA LEU A 173 10.68 13.90 0.61
C LEU A 173 12.09 13.82 1.20
N ASN A 174 12.55 12.61 1.56
CA ASN A 174 13.89 12.37 2.10
C ASN A 174 14.96 12.14 1.02
N SER A 175 14.58 11.89 -0.25
CA SER A 175 15.53 11.74 -1.36
C SER A 175 15.87 13.06 -2.07
N PHE A 176 15.18 14.16 -1.73
CA PHE A 176 15.48 15.48 -2.29
C PHE A 176 16.85 15.99 -1.83
N PRO A 177 17.66 16.61 -2.73
CA PRO A 177 18.88 17.31 -2.34
C PRO A 177 18.63 18.35 -1.25
N LYS A 178 19.57 18.46 -0.30
CA LYS A 178 19.55 19.53 0.72
C LYS A 178 19.58 20.90 0.01
N GLY A 179 18.67 21.79 0.38
CA GLY A 179 18.50 23.09 -0.29
C GLY A 179 17.56 23.09 -1.50
N THR A 180 16.79 22.02 -1.75
CA THR A 180 15.72 22.03 -2.76
C THR A 180 14.59 23.00 -2.37
N THR A 181 14.60 24.21 -2.93
CA THR A 181 13.63 25.28 -2.62
C THR A 181 12.40 25.29 -3.53
N GLN A 182 12.43 24.59 -4.66
CA GLN A 182 11.35 24.50 -5.64
C GLN A 182 11.19 23.07 -6.16
N LEU A 183 9.96 22.66 -6.43
CA LEU A 183 9.62 21.36 -7.00
C LEU A 183 8.49 21.47 -8.04
N LEU A 184 8.60 20.75 -9.16
CA LEU A 184 7.59 20.74 -10.22
C LEU A 184 6.91 19.36 -10.32
N LEU A 185 5.67 19.27 -9.83
CA LEU A 185 4.80 18.10 -10.03
C LEU A 185 4.28 18.11 -11.48
N ARG A 186 4.57 17.05 -12.25
CA ARG A 186 4.16 16.90 -13.66
C ARG A 186 3.22 15.72 -13.86
N GLY A 187 2.35 15.82 -14.86
CA GLY A 187 1.42 14.77 -15.28
C GLY A 187 0.15 14.68 -14.43
N LYS A 188 -0.60 13.57 -14.57
CA LYS A 188 -1.79 13.30 -13.76
C LYS A 188 -1.36 12.99 -12.31
N LEU A 189 -1.88 13.74 -11.35
CA LEU A 189 -1.54 13.57 -9.92
C LEU A 189 -2.13 12.27 -9.33
N PRO A 190 -1.32 11.26 -8.96
CA PRO A 190 -1.80 10.15 -8.12
C PRO A 190 -1.98 10.60 -6.66
N LYS A 191 -2.57 9.74 -5.83
CA LYS A 191 -2.68 9.95 -4.36
C LYS A 191 -1.36 10.39 -3.71
N ILE A 192 -0.23 9.82 -4.16
CA ILE A 192 1.13 10.18 -3.70
C ILE A 192 1.46 11.66 -4.00
N ALA A 193 1.06 12.20 -5.15
CA ALA A 193 1.34 13.59 -5.51
C ALA A 193 0.45 14.59 -4.74
N TYR A 194 -0.79 14.22 -4.41
CA TYR A 194 -1.61 14.96 -3.44
C TYR A 194 -0.98 14.93 -2.03
N GLY A 195 -0.46 13.78 -1.59
CA GLY A 195 0.27 13.67 -0.32
C GLY A 195 1.55 14.51 -0.29
N LEU A 196 2.30 14.56 -1.40
CA LEU A 196 3.45 15.45 -1.55
C LEU A 196 3.02 16.92 -1.48
N ALA A 197 2.05 17.34 -2.29
CA ALA A 197 1.53 18.71 -2.29
C ALA A 197 1.03 19.15 -0.90
N TYR A 198 0.25 18.31 -0.22
CA TYR A 198 -0.22 18.55 1.14
C TYR A 198 0.94 18.69 2.15
N THR A 199 1.95 17.82 2.06
CA THR A 199 3.10 17.87 2.99
C THR A 199 4.00 19.08 2.71
N LEU A 200 4.20 19.44 1.44
CA LEU A 200 4.98 20.60 1.02
C LEU A 200 4.28 21.91 1.35
N LYS A 201 2.93 21.97 1.35
CA LYS A 201 2.15 23.17 1.76
C LYS A 201 2.50 23.70 3.15
N TYR A 202 2.96 22.84 4.07
CA TYR A 202 3.38 23.24 5.42
C TYR A 202 4.90 23.46 5.58
N ARG A 203 5.69 23.24 4.53
CA ARG A 203 7.12 23.59 4.51
C ARG A 203 7.30 25.06 4.17
N LYS A 204 8.11 25.76 4.97
CA LYS A 204 8.48 27.17 4.74
C LYS A 204 9.69 27.33 3.81
N ASP A 205 10.36 26.22 3.48
CA ASP A 205 11.66 26.17 2.81
C ASP A 205 11.59 25.58 1.38
N CYS A 206 10.44 25.08 0.95
CA CYS A 206 10.27 24.38 -0.31
C CYS A 206 8.89 24.65 -0.92
N PHE A 207 8.85 25.41 -2.02
CA PHE A 207 7.65 25.66 -2.81
C PHE A 207 7.40 24.53 -3.81
N TYR A 208 6.15 24.30 -4.19
CA TYR A 208 5.81 23.38 -5.28
C TYR A 208 4.90 24.03 -6.31
N HIS A 209 5.11 23.66 -7.56
CA HIS A 209 4.29 24.03 -8.71
C HIS A 209 3.71 22.75 -9.33
N CYS A 210 2.57 22.83 -9.99
CA CYS A 210 1.92 21.69 -10.63
C CYS A 210 1.58 22.01 -12.08
N THR A 211 2.01 21.20 -13.06
CA THR A 211 1.72 21.49 -14.48
C THR A 211 0.28 21.23 -14.90
N SER A 212 -0.54 20.56 -14.08
CA SER A 212 -2.01 20.48 -14.26
C SER A 212 -2.74 21.54 -13.42
N THR A 213 -2.02 22.58 -13.01
CA THR A 213 -2.54 23.77 -12.31
C THR A 213 -1.66 24.99 -12.60
N MET A 214 -0.80 24.90 -13.62
CA MET A 214 -0.10 26.04 -14.21
C MET A 214 -1.10 26.68 -15.16
N LEU A 215 -1.96 27.53 -14.58
CA LEU A 215 -2.74 28.49 -15.35
C LEU A 215 -1.78 29.19 -16.30
N ALA A 216 -2.13 29.22 -17.59
CA ALA A 216 -1.53 30.23 -18.45
C ALA A 216 -1.92 31.59 -17.86
N PRO A 217 -0.98 32.52 -17.62
CA PRO A 217 -1.35 33.84 -17.15
C PRO A 217 -2.27 34.48 -18.20
N CYS A 218 -3.34 35.16 -17.77
CA CYS A 218 -4.36 35.69 -18.69
C CYS A 218 -3.82 36.71 -19.71
N SER A 219 -2.57 37.18 -19.54
CA SER A 219 -1.81 37.98 -20.49
C SER A 219 -1.22 37.19 -21.68
N VAL A 220 -1.45 35.88 -21.78
CA VAL A 220 -0.99 35.07 -22.93
C VAL A 220 -2.02 35.17 -24.07
N GLU A 221 -1.91 36.27 -24.81
CA GLU A 221 -2.67 36.54 -26.03
C GLU A 221 -1.86 36.16 -27.29
N ASN A 222 -2.54 35.98 -28.43
CA ASN A 222 -1.92 35.84 -29.76
C ASN A 222 -0.86 34.73 -29.92
N ILE A 223 -1.11 33.55 -29.35
CA ILE A 223 -0.22 32.37 -29.51
C ILE A 223 -0.30 31.81 -30.94
N TYR A 224 0.84 31.73 -31.62
CA TYR A 224 1.02 30.86 -32.78
C TYR A 224 1.63 29.52 -32.34
N SER A 225 1.01 28.41 -32.75
CA SER A 225 1.46 27.05 -32.42
C SER A 225 1.42 26.16 -33.66
N CYS A 226 2.47 25.38 -33.91
CA CYS A 226 2.46 24.30 -34.90
C CYS A 226 1.64 23.08 -34.42
N GLU A 227 1.29 23.02 -33.13
CA GLU A 227 0.52 21.96 -32.52
C GLU A 227 -0.85 22.48 -32.05
N ASP A 228 -1.90 22.12 -32.77
CA ASP A 228 -3.29 22.60 -32.63
C ASP A 228 -3.96 22.21 -31.29
N TRP A 229 -3.41 21.23 -30.55
CA TRP A 229 -3.90 20.89 -29.21
C TRP A 229 -3.42 21.89 -28.13
N LEU A 230 -2.30 22.59 -28.35
CA LEU A 230 -1.67 23.43 -27.32
C LEU A 230 -2.48 24.70 -27.01
N PRO A 231 -2.95 25.51 -27.98
CA PRO A 231 -3.81 26.66 -27.70
C PRO A 231 -5.15 26.26 -27.06
N ARG A 232 -5.77 25.17 -27.52
CA ARG A 232 -7.02 24.64 -26.93
C ARG A 232 -6.85 24.26 -25.46
N LYS A 233 -5.71 23.66 -25.10
CA LYS A 233 -5.44 23.32 -23.71
C LYS A 233 -5.27 24.57 -22.84
N ILE A 234 -4.52 25.55 -23.33
CA ILE A 234 -4.32 26.84 -22.64
C ILE A 234 -5.67 27.54 -22.38
N TYR A 235 -6.52 27.63 -23.40
CA TYR A 235 -7.85 28.25 -23.30
C TYR A 235 -8.75 27.57 -22.25
N ASN A 236 -8.79 26.23 -22.23
CA ASN A 236 -9.61 25.48 -21.27
C ASN A 236 -9.17 25.68 -19.81
N GLU A 237 -7.87 25.70 -19.53
CA GLU A 237 -7.35 25.91 -18.16
C GLU A 237 -7.67 27.32 -17.64
N CYS A 238 -7.80 28.33 -18.54
CA CYS A 238 -8.24 29.68 -18.18
C CYS A 238 -9.74 29.78 -17.86
N MET A 239 -10.62 29.07 -18.57
CA MET A 239 -12.09 29.14 -18.35
C MET A 239 -12.58 28.39 -17.11
N VAL A 240 -11.84 27.42 -16.58
CA VAL A 240 -12.28 26.58 -15.45
C VAL A 240 -12.28 27.32 -14.10
N HIS A 241 -11.68 28.51 -14.02
CA HIS A 241 -11.51 29.29 -12.79
C HIS A 241 -11.90 30.78 -12.89
N SER A 242 -12.78 31.13 -13.84
CA SER A 242 -13.48 32.43 -13.91
C SER A 242 -14.89 32.35 -13.33
#